data_AF-A0A9P7ZDG9-F1
#
_entry.id   AF-A0A9P7ZDG9-F1
#
_cell.length_a   1.000
_cell.length_b   1.000
_cell.length_c   1.000
_cell.angle_alpha   90.00
_cell.angle_beta   90.00
_cell.angle_gamma   90.00
#
_symmetry.space_group_name_H-M   'P 1'
#
loop_
_entity.id
_entity.type
_entity.pdbx_description
1 polymer ?
#
loop_
_entity_poly.entity_id
_entity_poly.type
_entity_poly.pdbx_seq_one_letter_code
_entity_poly.pdbx_strand_id
1 'polypeptide(L)'
;MNSAGIQTLLDAEREASKIVQKAREFRTKRVKEARDEAKKEIANYKSQKEEEFKKFEAEHSQGNQQAEDEANKEAEKQIQGIKEAGKKSQAGVVKNLLAAVLEAKPQPAMRA
;
A
#
# COMPACT_ATOMS: atom_id res chain seq x y z
N MET A 1 34.37 22.81 -74.58
CA MET A 1 34.72 23.08 -73.16
C MET A 1 33.51 23.18 -72.22
N ASN A 2 32.26 22.95 -72.65
CA ASN A 2 31.06 23.10 -71.78
C ASN A 2 30.68 21.87 -70.94
N SER A 3 31.38 20.74 -71.06
CA SER A 3 31.00 19.49 -70.39
C SER A 3 31.50 19.38 -68.94
N ALA A 4 32.63 20.01 -68.60
CA ALA A 4 33.24 19.89 -67.28
C ALA A 4 32.46 20.65 -66.20
N GLY A 5 31.96 21.86 -66.52
CA GLY A 5 31.16 22.66 -65.58
C GLY A 5 29.80 22.02 -65.25
N ILE A 6 29.16 21.38 -66.23
CA ILE A 6 27.89 20.66 -66.01
C ILE A 6 28.11 19.46 -65.09
N GLN A 7 29.20 18.71 -65.28
CA GLN A 7 29.51 17.56 -64.42
C GLN A 7 29.75 18.00 -62.97
N THR A 8 30.48 19.09 -62.75
CA THR A 8 30.68 19.65 -61.40
C THR A 8 29.36 20.07 -60.74
N LEU A 9 28.43 20.67 -61.49
CA LEU A 9 27.11 21.05 -60.96
C LEU A 9 26.27 19.82 -60.58
N LEU A 10 26.28 18.77 -61.41
CA LEU A 10 25.56 17.52 -61.14
C LEU A 10 26.12 16.81 -59.91
N ASP A 11 27.44 16.81 -59.73
CA ASP A 11 28.06 16.19 -58.55
C ASP A 11 27.77 17.01 -57.28
N ALA A 12 27.79 18.35 -57.35
CA ALA A 12 27.36 19.22 -56.26
C ALA A 12 25.88 19.01 -55.89
N GLU A 13 24.99 18.83 -56.87
CA GLU A 13 23.57 18.53 -56.63
C GLU A 13 23.37 17.19 -55.92
N ARG A 14 24.13 16.16 -56.31
CA ARG A 14 24.11 14.86 -55.64
C ARG A 14 24.61 14.94 -54.21
N GLU A 15 25.69 15.69 -53.96
CA GLU A 15 26.20 15.89 -52.61
C GLU A 15 25.21 16.65 -51.73
N ALA A 16 24.64 17.75 -52.23
CA ALA A 16 23.61 18.51 -51.52
C ALA A 16 22.40 17.61 -51.19
N SER A 17 21.95 16.80 -52.15
CA SER A 17 20.85 15.84 -51.94
C SER A 17 21.17 14.82 -50.85
N LYS A 18 22.38 14.26 -50.85
CA LYS A 18 22.85 13.33 -49.81
C LYS A 18 22.90 13.98 -48.42
N ILE A 19 23.35 15.23 -48.33
CA ILE A 19 23.40 15.98 -47.06
C ILE A 19 21.99 16.18 -46.51
N VAL A 20 21.04 16.59 -47.36
CA VAL A 20 19.64 16.78 -46.96
C VAL A 20 19.00 15.45 -46.53
N GLN A 21 19.25 14.36 -47.25
CA GLN A 21 18.74 13.05 -46.88
C GLN A 21 19.28 12.59 -45.52
N LYS A 22 20.59 12.69 -45.30
CA LYS A 22 21.21 12.37 -44.00
C LYS A 22 20.62 13.21 -42.86
N ALA A 23 20.40 14.51 -43.09
CA ALA A 23 19.78 15.38 -42.08
C ALA A 23 18.35 14.95 -41.73
N ARG A 24 17.55 14.54 -42.73
CA ARG A 24 16.19 14.02 -42.51
C ARG A 24 16.21 12.70 -41.75
N GLU A 25 17.08 11.76 -42.13
CA GLU A 25 17.25 10.48 -41.43
C GLU A 25 17.69 10.68 -39.98
N PHE A 26 18.67 11.57 -39.75
CA PHE A 26 19.14 11.93 -38.42
C PHE A 26 18.01 12.51 -37.54
N ARG A 27 17.22 13.45 -38.08
CA ARG A 27 16.06 14.01 -37.38
C ARG A 27 15.06 12.92 -37.01
N THR A 28 14.68 12.06 -37.96
CA THR A 28 13.73 10.97 -37.71
C THR A 28 14.25 10.00 -36.64
N LYS A 29 15.55 9.65 -36.72
CA LYS A 29 16.21 8.80 -35.73
C LYS A 29 16.16 9.43 -34.34
N ARG A 30 16.54 10.70 -34.21
CA ARG A 30 16.48 11.46 -32.93
C ARG A 30 15.08 11.51 -32.34
N VAL A 31 14.06 11.74 -33.16
CA VAL A 31 12.65 11.74 -32.69
C VAL A 31 12.24 10.36 -32.18
N LYS A 32 12.68 9.29 -32.85
CA LYS A 32 12.39 7.92 -32.41
C LYS A 32 13.12 7.57 -31.12
N GLU A 33 14.43 7.87 -31.05
CA GLU A 33 15.25 7.68 -29.84
C GLU A 33 14.61 8.38 -28.63
N ALA A 34 14.26 9.67 -28.76
CA ALA A 34 13.64 10.43 -27.68
C ALA A 34 12.29 9.84 -27.22
N ARG A 35 11.48 9.32 -28.16
CA ARG A 35 10.22 8.65 -27.82
C ARG A 35 10.45 7.34 -27.08
N ASP A 36 11.42 6.55 -27.51
CA ASP A 36 11.72 5.25 -26.90
C ASP A 36 12.36 5.44 -25.51
N GLU A 37 13.24 6.44 -25.35
CA GLU A 37 13.80 6.85 -24.06
C GLU A 37 12.71 7.31 -23.09
N ALA A 38 11.81 8.21 -23.52
CA ALA A 38 10.71 8.67 -22.68
C ALA A 38 9.79 7.52 -22.24
N LYS A 39 9.48 6.57 -23.14
CA LYS A 39 8.70 5.37 -22.78
C LYS A 39 9.42 4.51 -21.75
N LYS A 40 10.73 4.33 -21.89
CA LYS A 40 11.56 3.58 -20.94
C LYS A 40 11.58 4.26 -19.58
N GLU A 41 11.72 5.58 -19.53
CA GLU A 41 11.71 6.36 -18.29
C GLU A 41 10.34 6.25 -17.59
N ILE A 42 9.25 6.38 -18.33
CA ILE A 42 7.88 6.19 -17.80
C ILE A 42 7.70 4.78 -17.23
N ALA A 43 8.15 3.75 -17.95
CA ALA A 43 8.06 2.36 -17.48
C ALA A 43 8.87 2.14 -16.20
N ASN A 44 10.09 2.68 -16.13
CA ASN A 44 10.92 2.62 -14.93
C ASN A 44 10.26 3.34 -13.76
N TYR A 45 9.74 4.55 -13.97
CA TYR A 45 9.06 5.32 -12.93
C TYR A 45 7.82 4.58 -12.40
N LYS A 46 7.03 3.98 -13.31
CA LYS A 46 5.87 3.18 -12.93
C LYS A 46 6.28 1.96 -12.11
N SER A 47 7.31 1.23 -12.52
CA SER A 47 7.84 0.08 -11.78
C SER A 47 8.32 0.48 -10.39
N GLN A 48 9.07 1.59 -10.28
CA GLN A 48 9.54 2.10 -8.98
C GLN A 48 8.36 2.47 -8.07
N LYS A 49 7.33 3.14 -8.60
CA LYS A 49 6.15 3.51 -7.82
C LYS A 49 5.31 2.30 -7.41
N GLU A 50 5.19 1.29 -8.26
CA GLU A 50 4.54 0.03 -7.89
C GLU A 50 5.32 -0.73 -6.81
N GLU A 51 6.65 -0.74 -6.87
CA GLU A 51 7.49 -1.32 -5.82
C GLU A 51 7.38 -0.56 -4.49
N GLU A 52 7.44 0.78 -4.52
CA GLU A 52 7.19 1.63 -3.35
C GLU A 52 5.81 1.37 -2.76
N PHE A 53 4.78 1.31 -3.61
CA PHE A 53 3.41 1.02 -3.17
C PHE A 53 3.29 -0.35 -2.53
N LYS A 54 3.86 -1.40 -3.14
CA LYS A 54 3.85 -2.75 -2.57
C LYS A 54 4.60 -2.85 -1.25
N LYS A 55 5.75 -2.15 -1.11
CA LYS A 55 6.48 -2.07 0.16
C LYS A 55 5.65 -1.35 1.22
N PHE A 56 5.07 -0.21 0.86
CA PHE A 56 4.19 0.53 1.75
C PHE A 56 2.99 -0.31 2.19
N GLU A 57 2.35 -1.02 1.26
CA GLU A 57 1.24 -1.94 1.54
C GLU A 57 1.70 -3.09 2.44
N ALA A 58 2.86 -3.70 2.22
CA ALA A 58 3.39 -4.75 3.09
C ALA A 58 3.70 -4.23 4.51
N GLU A 59 4.28 -3.03 4.63
CA GLU A 59 4.60 -2.41 5.91
C GLU A 59 3.35 -1.95 6.67
N HIS A 60 2.33 -1.44 5.96
CA HIS A 60 1.12 -0.88 6.57
C HIS A 60 -0.04 -1.87 6.65
N SER A 61 -0.02 -2.98 5.90
CA SER A 61 -0.97 -4.09 6.07
C SER A 61 -0.80 -4.82 7.40
N GLN A 62 0.38 -4.69 8.03
CA GLN A 62 0.63 -5.13 9.41
C GLN A 62 0.02 -4.20 10.47
N GLY A 63 -0.50 -3.03 10.08
CA GLY A 63 -0.97 -1.99 11.01
C GLY A 63 -2.09 -2.47 11.95
N ASN A 64 -2.91 -3.43 11.51
CA ASN A 64 -3.95 -4.01 12.35
C ASN A 64 -3.48 -5.22 13.15
N GLN A 65 -2.47 -5.97 12.69
CA GLN A 65 -2.03 -7.18 13.38
C GLN A 65 -1.38 -6.86 14.73
N GLN A 66 -0.49 -5.86 14.78
CA GLN A 66 0.13 -5.47 16.05
C GLN A 66 -0.89 -4.92 17.05
N ALA A 67 -1.83 -4.08 16.58
CA ALA A 67 -2.90 -3.55 17.41
C ALA A 67 -3.86 -4.66 17.90
N GLU A 68 -4.19 -5.63 17.04
CA GLU A 68 -5.01 -6.80 17.41
C GLU A 68 -4.28 -7.70 18.41
N ASP A 69 -2.98 -7.97 18.22
CA ASP A 69 -2.18 -8.79 19.13
C ASP A 69 -2.02 -8.11 20.51
N GLU A 70 -1.83 -6.80 20.55
CA GLU A 70 -1.79 -6.04 21.80
C GLU A 70 -3.15 -6.03 22.51
N ALA A 71 -4.23 -5.76 21.77
CA ALA A 71 -5.59 -5.79 22.31
C ALA A 71 -5.95 -7.18 22.84
N ASN A 72 -5.58 -8.25 22.13
CA ASN A 72 -5.80 -9.63 22.56
C ASN A 72 -5.02 -9.95 23.84
N LYS A 73 -3.75 -9.56 23.94
CA LYS A 73 -2.94 -9.74 25.16
C LYS A 73 -3.53 -8.99 26.35
N GLU A 74 -4.00 -7.77 26.13
CA GLU A 74 -4.61 -6.98 27.18
C GLU A 74 -5.96 -7.57 27.62
N ALA A 75 -6.80 -7.99 26.67
CA ALA A 75 -8.05 -8.69 26.96
C ALA A 75 -7.82 -9.99 27.75
N GLU A 76 -6.81 -10.79 27.38
CA GLU A 76 -6.45 -12.01 28.13
C GLU A 76 -6.04 -11.69 29.57
N LYS A 77 -5.23 -10.65 29.79
CA LYS A 77 -4.86 -10.20 31.13
C LYS A 77 -6.08 -9.77 31.94
N GLN A 78 -6.99 -9.01 31.34
CA GLN A 78 -8.24 -8.58 32.00
C GLN A 78 -9.12 -9.78 32.36
N ILE A 79 -9.26 -10.76 31.45
CA ILE A 79 -10.01 -12.00 31.70
C ILE A 79 -9.39 -12.79 32.85
N GLN A 80 -8.06 -12.90 32.90
CA GLN A 80 -7.37 -13.56 34.02
C GLN A 80 -7.64 -12.83 35.34
N GLY A 81 -7.54 -11.50 35.37
CA GLY A 81 -7.87 -10.69 36.54
C GLY A 81 -9.32 -10.87 37.02
N ILE A 82 -10.29 -10.88 36.10
CA ILE A 82 -11.70 -11.13 36.42
C ILE A 82 -11.89 -12.54 36.99
N LYS A 83 -11.25 -13.56 36.40
CA LYS A 83 -11.33 -14.95 36.90
C LYS A 83 -10.77 -15.06 38.31
N GLU A 84 -9.64 -14.42 38.61
CA GLU A 84 -9.06 -14.41 39.94
C GLU A 84 -9.92 -13.67 40.96
N ALA A 85 -10.42 -12.49 40.61
CA ALA A 85 -11.33 -11.71 41.46
C ALA A 85 -12.63 -12.50 41.75
N GLY A 86 -13.18 -13.15 40.72
CA GLY A 86 -14.32 -14.06 40.84
C GLY A 86 -14.05 -15.21 41.81
N LYS A 87 -12.92 -15.92 41.66
CA LYS A 87 -12.52 -17.00 42.58
C LYS A 87 -12.36 -16.52 44.03
N LYS A 88 -11.74 -15.34 44.23
CA LYS A 88 -11.55 -14.76 45.57
C LYS A 88 -12.88 -14.38 46.24
N SER A 89 -13.83 -13.84 45.47
CA SER A 89 -15.12 -13.39 45.99
C SER A 89 -16.19 -14.48 46.06
N GLN A 90 -16.00 -15.60 45.36
CA GLN A 90 -16.97 -16.70 45.22
C GLN A 90 -17.51 -17.19 46.56
N ALA A 91 -16.65 -17.47 47.54
CA ALA A 91 -17.07 -17.98 48.83
C ALA A 91 -17.98 -16.99 49.60
N GLY A 92 -17.66 -15.69 49.52
CA GLY A 92 -18.46 -14.63 50.14
C GLY A 92 -19.82 -14.46 49.48
N VAL A 93 -19.87 -14.48 48.15
CA VAL A 93 -21.12 -14.39 47.39
C VAL A 93 -22.02 -15.59 47.66
N VAL A 94 -21.47 -16.82 47.65
CA VAL A 94 -22.22 -18.04 47.96
C VAL A 94 -22.79 -17.99 49.37
N LYS A 95 -22.01 -17.55 50.36
CA LYS A 95 -22.48 -17.40 51.74
C LYS A 95 -23.62 -16.39 51.84
N ASN A 96 -23.50 -15.23 51.19
CA ASN A 96 -24.53 -14.20 51.20
C ASN A 96 -25.81 -14.66 50.49
N LEU A 97 -25.68 -15.39 49.38
CA LEU A 97 -26.82 -15.94 48.64
C LEU A 97 -27.56 -16.98 49.48
N LEU A 98 -26.83 -17.90 50.12
CA LEU A 98 -27.41 -18.90 51.02
C LEU A 98 -28.10 -18.24 52.23
N ALA A 99 -27.47 -17.23 52.83
CA ALA A 99 -28.07 -16.48 53.93
C ALA A 99 -29.38 -15.80 53.50
N ALA A 100 -29.41 -15.12 52.35
CA ALA A 100 -30.61 -14.47 51.85
C ALA A 100 -31.74 -15.45 51.50
N VAL A 101 -31.43 -16.64 50.99
CA VAL A 101 -32.43 -17.67 50.67
C VAL A 101 -32.99 -18.33 51.95
N LEU A 102 -32.14 -18.54 52.96
CA LEU A 102 -32.54 -19.17 54.22
C LEU A 102 -33.18 -18.20 55.21
N GLU A 103 -32.93 -16.90 55.09
CA GLU A 103 -33.54 -15.85 55.94
C GLU A 103 -34.94 -15.49 55.41
N ALA A 104 -35.94 -16.27 55.80
CA ALA A 104 -37.33 -15.96 55.51
C ALA A 104 -37.75 -14.66 56.24
N LYS A 105 -37.97 -13.59 55.46
CA LYS A 105 -38.62 -12.35 55.92
C LYS A 105 -40.06 -12.30 55.43
N PRO A 106 -40.99 -13.03 56.07
CA PRO A 106 -42.39 -12.98 55.69
C PRO A 106 -42.90 -11.56 55.92
N GLN A 107 -43.34 -10.91 54.85
CA GLN A 107 -44.11 -9.67 54.95
C GLN A 107 -45.59 -10.02 54.88
N PRO A 108 -46.43 -9.46 55.78
CA PRO A 108 -47.86 -9.60 55.65
C PRO A 108 -48.30 -9.02 54.30
N ALA A 109 -49.22 -9.70 53.62
CA ALA A 109 -49.78 -9.20 52.37
C ALA A 109 -50.37 -7.80 52.64
N MET A 110 -49.80 -6.79 51.97
CA MET A 110 -50.31 -5.43 52.05
C MET A 110 -51.70 -5.44 51.41
N ARG A 111 -52.75 -5.19 52.21
CA ARG A 111 -54.12 -5.06 51.69
C ARG A 111 -54.18 -3.78 50.84
N ALA A 112 -54.66 -3.95 49.61
CA ALA A 112 -54.99 -2.87 48.69
C ALA A 112 -56.08 -1.96 49.26
#